data_AF-A0A168GW71-F1
#
_entry.id   AF-A0A168GW71-F1
#
_cell.length_a   1.000
_cell.length_b   1.000
_cell.length_c   1.000
_cell.angle_alpha   90.00
_cell.angle_beta   90.00
_cell.angle_gamma   90.00
#
_symmetry.space_group_name_H-M   'P 1'
#
loop_
_entity.id
_entity.type
_entity.pdbx_description
1 polymer ?
#
loop_
_entity_poly.entity_id
_entity_poly.type
_entity_poly.pdbx_seq_one_letter_code
_entity_poly.pdbx_strand_id
1 'polypeptide(L)'
;MTEEVQKKRSRRTVKHERAVVGASWDAIRAKRNQKPDARAAARQAAISKSKDAKKAAAAAKKAANPAGSQAKVSKQQAKGFAPKAAATSR
;
A
#
# COMPACT_ATOMS: atom_id res chain seq x y z
N MET A 1 -3.85 68.49 15.41
CA MET A 1 -3.31 67.20 15.90
C MET A 1 -4.37 66.14 15.61
N THR A 2 -4.29 65.48 14.47
CA THR A 2 -5.17 64.36 14.12
C THR A 2 -4.58 63.10 14.77
N GLU A 3 -5.08 62.81 15.96
CA GLU A 3 -4.68 61.69 16.79
C GLU A 3 -5.11 60.37 16.13
N GLU A 4 -4.14 59.56 15.72
CA GLU A 4 -4.36 58.32 14.98
C GLU A 4 -4.91 57.23 15.91
N VAL A 5 -6.23 57.08 15.94
CA VAL A 5 -6.90 56.05 16.77
C VAL A 5 -6.72 54.67 16.13
N GLN A 6 -5.63 54.00 16.48
CA GLN A 6 -5.37 52.61 16.10
C GLN A 6 -6.24 51.65 16.96
N LYS A 7 -7.21 50.95 16.33
CA LYS A 7 -7.98 49.89 17.00
C LYS A 7 -7.07 48.71 17.35
N LYS A 8 -6.95 48.37 18.64
CA LYS A 8 -6.24 47.16 19.10
C LYS A 8 -6.91 45.90 18.53
N ARG A 9 -6.35 45.35 17.44
CA ARG A 9 -6.72 44.02 16.94
C ARG A 9 -6.07 42.94 17.79
N SER A 10 -6.86 42.23 18.60
CA SER A 10 -6.41 41.02 19.26
C SER A 10 -6.20 39.91 18.23
N ARG A 11 -4.95 39.53 17.98
CA ARG A 11 -4.62 38.32 17.18
C ARG A 11 -4.76 37.10 18.08
N ARG A 12 -5.72 36.22 17.81
CA ARG A 12 -5.87 34.95 18.52
C ARG A 12 -5.05 33.88 17.82
N THR A 13 -4.07 33.32 18.52
CA THR A 13 -3.35 32.13 18.08
C THR A 13 -3.82 30.96 18.94
N VAL A 14 -4.25 29.86 18.31
CA VAL A 14 -4.64 28.65 19.04
C VAL A 14 -3.42 27.76 19.21
N LYS A 15 -3.20 27.27 20.43
CA LYS A 15 -2.14 26.32 20.75
C LYS A 15 -2.69 24.89 20.60
N HIS A 16 -2.03 24.10 19.76
CA HIS A 16 -2.39 22.70 19.48
C HIS A 16 -1.35 21.71 20.00
N GLU A 17 -0.46 22.17 20.89
CA GLU A 17 0.59 21.35 21.49
C GLU A 17 0.01 20.57 22.68
N ARG A 18 -0.62 19.43 22.40
CA ARG A 18 -1.19 18.54 23.41
C ARG A 18 -0.65 17.13 23.26
N ALA A 19 -0.42 16.45 24.38
CA ALA A 19 -0.15 15.02 24.40
C ALA A 19 -1.44 14.24 24.08
N VAL A 20 -1.29 12.98 23.66
CA VAL A 20 -2.40 12.07 23.37
C VAL A 20 -2.26 10.85 24.27
N VAL A 21 -3.37 10.19 24.64
CA VAL A 21 -3.29 8.94 25.41
C VAL A 21 -2.39 7.95 24.70
N GLY A 22 -1.40 7.40 25.41
CA GLY A 22 -0.41 6.48 24.87
C GLY A 22 0.81 7.14 24.18
N ALA A 23 0.90 8.47 24.10
CA ALA A 23 2.09 9.16 23.58
C ALA A 23 2.26 10.59 24.15
N SER A 24 3.45 10.89 24.68
CA SER A 24 3.80 12.25 25.09
C SER A 24 3.91 13.19 23.88
N TRP A 25 3.74 14.50 24.12
CA TRP A 25 3.86 15.50 23.07
C TRP A 25 5.26 15.51 22.42
N ASP A 26 6.32 15.33 23.22
CA ASP A 26 7.70 15.29 22.72
C ASP A 26 7.92 14.11 21.77
N ALA A 27 7.36 12.94 22.08
CA ALA A 27 7.44 11.77 21.20
C ALA A 27 6.75 12.01 19.85
N ILE A 28 5.61 12.70 19.86
CA ILE A 28 4.88 13.07 18.63
C ILE A 28 5.70 14.08 17.82
N ARG A 29 6.28 15.09 18.47
CA ARG A 29 7.11 16.11 17.80
C ARG A 29 8.37 15.50 17.19
N ALA A 30 9.05 14.62 17.91
CA ALA A 30 10.24 13.93 17.44
C ALA A 30 9.95 13.11 16.17
N LYS A 31 8.84 12.37 16.14
CA LYS A 31 8.41 11.62 14.94
C LYS A 31 8.05 12.54 13.78
N ARG A 32 7.35 13.65 14.04
CA ARG A 32 6.96 14.63 13.01
C ARG A 32 8.17 15.31 12.37
N ASN A 33 9.18 15.64 13.18
CA ASN A 33 10.36 16.38 12.74
C ASN A 33 11.46 15.50 12.12
N GLN A 34 11.20 14.22 11.87
CA GLN A 34 12.15 13.37 11.16
C GLN A 34 12.38 13.89 9.73
N LYS A 35 13.66 13.97 9.36
CA LYS A 35 14.08 14.36 8.01
C LYS A 35 13.38 13.46 6.96
N PRO A 36 12.98 14.03 5.80
CA PRO A 36 12.34 13.25 4.74
C PRO A 36 13.15 12.02 4.31
N ASP A 37 14.47 12.11 4.30
CA ASP A 37 15.36 11.01 3.90
C ASP A 37 15.27 9.83 4.85
N ALA A 38 15.26 10.08 6.16
CA ALA A 38 15.09 9.05 7.18
C ALA A 38 13.70 8.38 7.08
N ARG A 39 12.65 9.18 6.80
CA ARG A 39 11.29 8.66 6.56
C ARG A 39 11.23 7.81 5.29
N ALA A 40 11.90 8.23 4.22
CA ALA A 40 11.96 7.49 2.97
C ALA A 40 12.70 6.15 3.16
N ALA A 41 13.84 6.14 3.86
CA ALA A 41 14.58 4.93 4.17
C ALA A 41 13.75 3.93 4.98
N ALA A 42 13.06 4.38 6.04
CA ALA A 42 12.16 3.54 6.81
C ALA A 42 11.00 2.98 5.96
N ARG A 43 10.44 3.80 5.05
CA ARG A 43 9.40 3.37 4.11
C ARG A 43 9.93 2.30 3.15
N GLN A 44 11.10 2.48 2.56
CA GLN A 44 11.68 1.48 1.65
C GLN A 44 11.98 0.18 2.38
N ALA A 45 12.55 0.24 3.59
CA ALA A 45 12.79 -0.94 4.41
C ALA A 45 11.49 -1.71 4.73
N ALA A 46 10.40 -1.00 5.05
CA ALA A 46 9.09 -1.62 5.28
C ALA A 46 8.51 -2.27 4.00
N ILE A 47 8.68 -1.62 2.85
CA ILE A 47 8.24 -2.16 1.55
C ILE A 47 9.01 -3.44 1.22
N SER A 48 10.34 -3.46 1.38
CA SER A 48 11.15 -4.65 1.15
C SER A 48 10.73 -5.80 2.04
N LYS A 49 10.63 -5.56 3.36
CA LYS A 49 10.15 -6.57 4.32
C LYS A 49 8.76 -7.12 3.95
N SER A 50 7.84 -6.26 3.50
CA SER A 50 6.51 -6.69 3.06
C SER A 50 6.56 -7.56 1.80
N LYS A 51 7.42 -7.22 0.83
CA LYS A 51 7.60 -8.01 -0.38
C LYS A 51 8.21 -9.37 -0.06
N ASP A 52 9.19 -9.43 0.83
CA ASP A 52 9.84 -10.67 1.24
C ASP A 52 8.88 -11.57 2.02
N ALA A 53 8.11 -11.01 2.95
CA ALA A 53 7.07 -11.74 3.67
C ALA A 53 6.00 -12.31 2.73
N LYS A 54 5.60 -11.55 1.69
CA LYS A 54 4.66 -12.04 0.67
C LYS A 54 5.25 -13.16 -0.18
N LYS A 55 6.52 -13.06 -0.59
CA LYS A 55 7.22 -14.11 -1.32
C LYS A 55 7.33 -15.39 -0.48
N ALA A 56 7.72 -15.26 0.79
CA ALA A 56 7.81 -16.38 1.73
C ALA A 56 6.44 -17.04 1.93
N ALA A 57 5.38 -16.25 2.14
CA ALA A 57 4.02 -16.78 2.27
C ALA A 57 3.53 -17.48 0.99
N ALA A 58 3.89 -16.97 -0.20
CA ALA A 58 3.57 -17.61 -1.47
C ALA A 58 4.35 -18.92 -1.68
N ALA A 59 5.63 -18.96 -1.30
CA ALA A 59 6.44 -20.16 -1.34
C ALA A 59 5.90 -21.22 -0.37
N ALA A 60 5.54 -20.82 0.86
CA ALA A 60 4.91 -21.70 1.84
C ALA A 60 3.57 -22.27 1.34
N LYS A 61 2.73 -21.45 0.69
CA LYS A 61 1.48 -21.91 0.07
C LYS A 61 1.70 -22.89 -1.09
N LYS A 62 2.74 -22.68 -1.91
CA LYS A 62 3.11 -23.62 -2.98
C LYS A 62 3.67 -24.93 -2.42
N ALA A 63 4.47 -24.87 -1.36
CA ALA A 63 5.02 -26.04 -0.69
C ALA A 63 3.94 -26.84 0.07
N ALA A 64 2.94 -26.17 0.64
CA ALA A 64 1.82 -26.80 1.33
C ALA A 64 0.78 -27.43 0.38
N ASN A 65 0.84 -27.13 -0.92
CA ASN A 65 -0.09 -27.68 -1.91
C ASN A 65 0.67 -28.18 -3.15
N PRO A 66 1.41 -29.29 -3.05
CA PRO A 66 2.19 -29.84 -4.18
C PRO A 66 1.31 -30.43 -5.31
N ALA A 67 -0.01 -30.50 -5.15
CA ALA A 67 -0.95 -31.07 -6.12
C ALA A 67 -1.43 -30.08 -7.21
N GLY A 68 -0.52 -29.26 -7.74
CA GLY A 68 -0.83 -28.17 -8.68
C GLY A 68 -0.48 -28.45 -10.15
N SER A 69 -0.40 -29.70 -10.59
CA SER A 69 -0.10 -30.07 -11.98
C SER A 69 -1.30 -30.62 -12.74
N GLN A 70 -2.53 -30.20 -12.40
CA GLN A 70 -3.65 -30.38 -13.31
C GLN A 70 -3.76 -29.14 -14.20
N ALA A 71 -3.45 -29.34 -15.48
CA ALA A 71 -3.65 -28.35 -16.53
C ALA A 71 -5.07 -27.78 -16.40
N LYS A 72 -5.16 -26.46 -16.20
CA LYS A 72 -6.41 -25.71 -16.27
C LYS A 72 -6.83 -25.61 -17.73
N VAL A 73 -7.16 -26.76 -18.33
CA VAL A 73 -7.81 -26.80 -19.63
C VAL A 73 -9.23 -26.30 -19.39
N SER A 74 -9.61 -25.20 -20.06
CA SER A 74 -10.98 -24.73 -20.00
C SER A 74 -11.90 -25.84 -20.54
N LYS A 75 -13.09 -26.03 -19.95
CA LYS A 75 -14.09 -26.98 -20.46
C LYS A 75 -14.43 -26.77 -21.95
N GLN A 76 -14.07 -25.62 -22.50
CA GLN A 76 -14.24 -25.24 -23.89
C GLN A 76 -13.20 -25.89 -24.83
N GLN A 77 -12.02 -26.26 -24.34
CA GLN A 77 -10.97 -26.94 -25.11
C GLN A 77 -11.10 -28.47 -25.09
N ALA A 78 -11.92 -29.04 -24.18
CA ALA A 78 -12.15 -30.48 -24.08
C ALA A 78 -13.17 -31.02 -25.10
N LYS A 79 -14.00 -30.16 -25.70
CA LYS A 79 -14.83 -30.52 -26.85
C LYS A 79 -14.05 -30.20 -28.11
N GLY A 80 -13.30 -31.21 -28.57
CA GLY A 80 -12.42 -31.13 -29.72
C GLY A 80 -13.06 -30.45 -30.93
N PHE A 81 -12.24 -29.66 -31.63
CA PHE A 81 -12.51 -29.21 -32.98
C PHE A 81 -12.82 -30.44 -33.83
N ALA A 82 -14.09 -30.63 -34.20
CA ALA A 82 -14.46 -31.63 -35.17
C ALA A 82 -13.72 -31.28 -36.48
N PRO A 83 -12.87 -32.17 -37.02
CA PRO A 83 -12.24 -31.90 -38.30
C PRO A 83 -13.36 -31.73 -39.33
N LYS A 84 -13.47 -30.52 -39.90
CA LYS A 84 -14.42 -30.24 -40.97
C LYS A 84 -14.11 -31.20 -42.11
N ALA A 85 -15.05 -32.12 -42.37
CA ALA A 85 -14.93 -33.13 -43.40
C ALA A 85 -14.43 -32.48 -44.70
N ALA A 86 -13.35 -33.04 -45.25
CA ALA A 86 -12.85 -32.67 -46.55
C ALA A 86 -14.00 -32.78 -47.57
N ALA A 87 -14.20 -31.74 -48.36
CA ALA A 87 -15.15 -31.78 -49.46
C ALA A 87 -14.61 -32.75 -50.53
N THR A 88 -14.98 -34.02 -50.43
CA THR A 88 -14.93 -34.94 -51.57
C THR A 88 -16.09 -34.58 -52.49
N SER A 89 -15.69 -34.16 -53.68
CA SER A 89 -16.46 -33.94 -54.91
C SER A 89 -17.77 -34.71 -55.09
N ARG A 90 -18.81 -34.02 -55.54
CA ARG A 90 -19.49 -34.28 -56.83
C ARG A 90 -20.32 -33.06 -57.24
#